data_AF-A0A7X8Q7Y7-F1
#
_entry.id   AF-A0A7X8Q7Y7-F1
#
_cell.length_a   1.000
_cell.length_b   1.000
_cell.length_c   1.000
_cell.angle_alpha   90.00
_cell.angle_beta   90.00
_cell.angle_gamma   90.00
#
_symmetry.space_group_name_H-M   'P 1'
#
loop_
_entity.id
_entity.type
_entity.pdbx_description
1 polymer ?
#
loop_
_entity_poly.entity_id
_entity_poly.type
_entity_poly.pdbx_seq_one_letter_code
_entity_poly.pdbx_strand_id
1 'polypeptide(L)' 'DISQMGGMDYMAGMGRSYTILVNSNHELITGLVDSSDEEKNKNIVNQLIDLALLSQGMLKGEKLSRFINRSVDIIK' A
#
# COMPACT_ATOMS: atom_id res chain seq x y z
N ASP A 1 34.28 -19.52 11.90
CA ASP A 1 33.63 -19.25 10.61
C ASP A 1 32.10 -19.42 10.70
N ILE A 2 31.46 -18.70 11.63
CA ILE A 2 30.00 -18.70 11.87
C ILE A 2 29.41 -17.29 11.67
N SER A 3 30.27 -16.26 11.62
CA SER A 3 29.89 -14.86 11.40
C SER A 3 29.51 -14.54 9.95
N GLN A 4 29.99 -15.30 8.96
CA GLN A 4 29.63 -15.06 7.55
C GLN A 4 28.29 -15.69 7.15
N MET A 5 27.86 -16.78 7.79
CA MET A 5 26.61 -17.48 7.45
C MET A 5 25.37 -16.82 8.06
N GLY A 6 25.49 -16.24 9.28
CA GLY A 6 24.40 -15.51 9.92
C GLY A 6 24.14 -14.11 9.33
N GLY A 7 25.16 -13.45 8.78
CA GLY A 7 25.02 -12.12 8.17
C GLY A 7 24.29 -12.13 6.82
N MET A 8 24.46 -13.18 6.02
CA MET A 8 23.78 -13.32 4.73
C MET A 8 22.29 -13.67 4.87
N ASP A 9 21.93 -14.47 5.87
CA ASP A 9 20.53 -14.79 6.16
C ASP A 9 19.77 -13.56 6.70
N TYR A 10 20.46 -12.73 7.51
CA TYR A 10 19.92 -11.46 7.99
C TYR A 10 19.75 -10.42 6.87
N MET A 11 20.64 -10.39 5.89
CA MET A 11 20.48 -9.54 4.69
C MET A 11 19.41 -10.06 3.73
N ALA A 12 19.24 -11.38 3.62
CA ALA A 12 18.18 -12.00 2.82
C ALA A 12 16.78 -11.79 3.41
N GLY A 13 16.66 -11.72 4.74
CA GLY A 13 15.42 -11.44 5.46
C GLY A 13 15.00 -9.97 5.49
N MET A 14 15.81 -9.04 4.95
CA MET A 14 15.50 -7.62 4.96
C MET A 14 14.42 -7.31 3.91
N GLY A 15 13.16 -7.54 4.29
CA GLY A 15 12.00 -7.21 3.49
C GLY A 15 11.99 -5.73 3.07
N ARG A 16 11.34 -5.44 1.95
CA ARG A 16 11.22 -4.05 1.46
C ARG A 16 10.38 -3.24 2.45
N SER A 17 10.97 -2.18 2.98
CA SER A 17 10.28 -1.17 3.78
C SER A 17 9.93 0.03 2.90
N TYR A 18 8.73 0.56 3.06
CA TYR A 18 8.27 1.76 2.34
C TYR A 18 7.89 2.83 3.35
N THR A 19 8.28 4.07 3.07
CA THR A 19 7.79 5.24 3.79
C THR A 19 6.60 5.82 3.03
N ILE A 20 5.49 6.03 3.72
CA ILE A 20 4.29 6.65 3.15
C ILE A 20 4.19 8.07 3.73
N LEU A 21 4.06 9.05 2.84
CA LEU A 21 3.76 10.44 3.22
C LEU A 21 2.27 10.67 3.03
N VAL A 22 1.59 11.07 4.10
CA VAL A 22 0.13 11.27 4.11
C VAL A 22 -0.16 12.78 4.15
N ASN A 23 -1.07 13.23 3.29
CA ASN A 23 -1.58 14.60 3.34
C ASN A 23 -2.80 14.69 4.26
N SER A 24 -2.59 15.04 5.53
CA SER A 24 -3.66 15.18 6.51
C SER A 24 -4.63 16.34 6.24
N ASN A 25 -4.29 17.26 5.34
CA ASN A 25 -5.15 18.40 4.98
C ASN A 25 -6.10 18.09 3.81
N HIS A 26 -6.14 16.85 3.32
CA HIS A 26 -7.03 16.45 2.24
C HIS A 26 -8.37 15.94 2.79
N GLU A 27 -9.49 16.42 2.25
CA GLU A 27 -10.86 16.10 2.73
C GLU A 27 -11.13 14.59 2.85
N LEU A 28 -10.66 13.79 1.88
CA LEU A 28 -10.75 12.32 1.95
C LEU A 28 -10.08 11.72 3.21
N ILE A 29 -8.95 12.27 3.67
CA ILE A 29 -8.24 11.76 4.84
C ILE A 29 -8.96 12.15 6.12
N THR A 30 -9.44 13.40 6.21
CA THR A 30 -10.28 13.84 7.33
C THR A 30 -11.56 13.00 7.42
N GLY A 31 -12.23 12.78 6.29
CA GLY A 31 -13.42 11.93 6.23
C GLY A 31 -13.17 10.47 6.59
N LEU A 32 -11.97 9.94 6.37
CA LEU A 32 -11.57 8.60 6.83
C LEU A 32 -11.34 8.51 8.34
N VAL A 33 -10.88 9.60 8.95
CA VAL A 33 -10.69 9.68 10.41
C VAL A 33 -12.03 9.81 11.13
N ASP A 34 -12.97 10.55 10.53
CA ASP A 34 -14.29 10.80 11.12
C ASP A 34 -15.29 9.66 10.90
N SER A 35 -15.05 8.77 9.93
CA SER A 35 -15.95 7.65 9.63
C SER A 35 -15.75 6.46 10.58
N SER A 36 -16.87 5.88 11.05
CA SER A 36 -16.87 4.71 11.94
C SER A 36 -16.98 3.36 11.22
N ASP A 37 -17.01 3.36 9.88
CA ASP A 37 -17.11 2.15 9.06
C ASP A 37 -15.71 1.63 8.69
N GLU A 38 -15.20 0.71 9.50
CA GLU A 38 -13.86 0.16 9.34
C GLU A 38 -13.67 -0.59 8.01
N GLU A 39 -14.67 -1.33 7.54
CA GLU A 39 -14.57 -2.10 6.29
C GLU A 39 -14.50 -1.17 5.08
N LYS A 40 -15.34 -0.12 5.05
CA LYS A 40 -15.26 0.90 4.01
C LYS A 40 -13.94 1.66 4.05
N ASN A 41 -13.48 2.04 5.25
CA ASN A 41 -12.21 2.74 5.41
C ASN A 41 -11.03 1.91 4.93
N LYS A 42 -11.01 0.62 5.26
CA LYS A 42 -9.98 -0.33 4.82
C LYS A 42 -9.94 -0.43 3.29
N ASN A 43 -11.09 -0.46 2.63
CA ASN A 43 -11.16 -0.49 1.17
C ASN A 43 -10.59 0.79 0.54
N ILE A 44 -10.94 1.96 1.07
CA ILE A 44 -10.42 3.24 0.59
C ILE A 44 -8.91 3.33 0.83
N VAL A 45 -8.43 2.96 2.01
CA VAL A 45 -6.99 2.96 2.34
C VAL A 45 -6.21 2.04 1.41
N ASN A 46 -6.70 0.82 1.15
CA ASN A 46 -6.08 -0.09 0.18
C ASN A 46 -5.99 0.53 -1.22
N GLN A 47 -7.04 1.24 -1.64
CA GLN A 47 -7.08 1.93 -2.92
C GLN A 47 -6.05 3.08 -2.99
N LEU A 48 -5.92 3.87 -1.92
CA LEU A 48 -4.93 4.95 -1.83
C LEU A 48 -3.48 4.42 -1.84
N ILE A 49 -3.23 3.30 -1.16
CA ILE A 49 -1.90 2.65 -1.17
C ILE A 49 -1.56 2.15 -2.57
N ASP A 50 -2.49 1.44 -3.23
CA ASP A 50 -2.25 0.95 -4.59
C ASP A 50 -2.05 2.12 -5.57
N LEU A 51 -2.79 3.22 -5.41
CA LEU A 51 -2.58 4.45 -6.20
C LEU A 51 -1.19 5.05 -5.96
N ALA A 52 -0.73 5.12 -4.70
CA ALA A 52 0.61 5.61 -4.37
C ALA A 52 1.69 4.71 -5.02
N LEU A 53 1.55 3.39 -4.91
CA LEU A 53 2.45 2.43 -5.55
C LEU A 53 2.43 2.56 -7.08
N LEU A 54 1.26 2.79 -7.68
CA LEU A 54 1.12 3.00 -9.12
C LEU A 54 1.82 4.29 -9.57
N SER A 55 1.63 5.39 -8.83
CA SER A 55 2.24 6.69 -9.15
C SER A 55 3.77 6.64 -9.17
N GLN A 56 4.36 5.76 -8.37
CA GLN A 56 5.81 5.52 -8.31
C GLN A 56 6.27 4.40 -9.25
N GLY A 57 5.38 3.86 -10.10
CA GLY A 57 5.68 2.76 -11.01
C GLY A 57 6.01 1.43 -10.30
N MET A 58 5.66 1.30 -9.02
CA MET A 58 5.94 0.13 -8.19
C MET A 58 4.83 -0.93 -8.23
N LEU A 59 3.62 -0.57 -8.66
CA LEU A 59 2.49 -1.49 -8.79
C LEU A 59 2.56 -2.25 -10.13
N LYS A 60 2.79 -3.57 -10.09
CA LYS A 60 3.00 -4.40 -11.29
C LYS A 60 2.36 -5.78 -11.18
N GLY A 61 2.20 -6.45 -12.32
CA GLY A 61 1.71 -7.82 -12.42
C GLY A 61 0.28 -7.95 -11.89
N GLU A 62 0.04 -9.02 -11.13
CA GLU A 62 -1.28 -9.34 -10.59
C GLU A 62 -1.87 -8.22 -9.71
N LYS A 63 -1.03 -7.50 -8.95
CA LYS A 63 -1.48 -6.38 -8.11
C LYS A 63 -2.02 -5.22 -8.94
N LEU A 64 -1.41 -4.95 -10.09
CA LEU A 64 -1.89 -3.91 -11.03
C LEU A 64 -3.24 -4.31 -11.62
N SER A 65 -3.38 -5.56 -12.09
CA SER A 65 -4.65 -6.06 -12.63
C SER A 65 -5.77 -6.01 -11.59
N ARG A 66 -5.48 -6.39 -10.34
CA ARG A 66 -6.45 -6.29 -9.24
C ARG A 66 -6.86 -4.85 -8.96
N PHE A 67 -5.92 -3.92 -8.92
CA PHE A 67 -6.21 -2.49 -8.75
C PHE A 67 -7.10 -1.95 -9.86
N ILE A 68 -6.81 -2.29 -11.13
CA ILE A 68 -7.63 -1.85 -12.27
C ILE A 68 -9.05 -2.41 -12.15
N ASN A 69 -9.21 -3.70 -11.90
CA ASN A 69 -10.52 -4.33 -11.78
C ASN A 69 -11.36 -3.65 -10.68
N ARG A 70 -10.80 -3.47 -9.47
CA ARG A 70 -11.51 -2.78 -8.39
C ARG A 70 -11.84 -1.33 -8.75
N SER A 71 -10.93 -0.62 -9.43
CA SER A 71 -11.17 0.77 -9.83
C SER A 71 -12.32 0.88 -10.82
N VAL A 72 -12.42 -0.08 -11.75
CA VAL A 72 -13.54 -0.17 -12.70
C VAL A 72 -14.85 -0.49 -11.98
N ASP A 73 -14.83 -1.41 -11.01
CA ASP A 73 -16.03 -1.79 -10.24
C ASP A 73 -16.56 -0.65 -9.36
N ILE A 74 -15.69 0.27 -8.91
CA ILE A 74 -16.11 1.47 -8.15
C ILE A 74 -16.76 2.53 -9.05
N ILE A 75 -16.37 2.60 -10.33
CA ILE A 75 -16.88 3.59 -11.28
C ILE A 75 -18.23 3.16 -11.90
N LYS A 76 -18.45 1.85 -12.01
CA LYS A 76 -19.71 1.27 -12.53
C LYS A 76 -20.86 1.44 -11.56
#